data_AF-N0BM69-F1
#
_entry.id   AF-N0BM69-F1
#
_cell.length_a   1.000
_cell.length_b   1.000
_cell.length_c   1.000
_cell.angle_alpha   90.00
_cell.angle_beta   90.00
_cell.angle_gamma   90.00
#
_symmetry.space_group_name_H-M   'P 1'
#
loop_
_entity.id
_entity.type
_entity.pdbx_description
1 polymer ?
#
loop_
_entity_poly.entity_id
_entity_poly.type
_entity_poly.pdbx_seq_one_letter_code
_entity_poly.pdbx_strand_id
1 'polypeptide(L)'
;MLKKHRITRRLGTIVREASEEVVQRILDIYKGNIRGREEDITAQLGSEITIHLIEEIKKRLDGEELNGVKFDVYTYKKKKEEKLTGADLAGVLEIEVNGKKTSKAYLAQAKVCQIKREDRVGNPVIYCYDKNINDQASKMLNITSDSFFFLYTKQGIYVIPAIEVCSTCKNSINTEELHYHTFGVFYEEFFKCFVGDHKIAPIYKDVKTLATFAEEYKVNNVLYIKATIKNDG
;
A
#
# COMPACT_ATOMS: atom_id res chain seq x y z
N MET A 1 -5.00 -20.39 -18.19
CA MET A 1 -5.59 -19.74 -17.00
C MET A 1 -4.82 -20.05 -15.71
N LEU A 2 -4.46 -21.32 -15.45
CA LEU A 2 -3.71 -21.76 -14.24
C LEU A 2 -2.35 -21.09 -14.01
N LYS A 3 -1.55 -20.83 -15.06
CA LYS A 3 -0.22 -20.19 -14.92
C LYS A 3 -0.30 -18.74 -14.39
N LYS A 4 -1.29 -17.96 -14.84
CA LYS A 4 -1.48 -16.55 -14.42
C LYS A 4 -1.85 -16.46 -12.94
N HIS A 5 -2.75 -17.34 -12.48
CA HIS A 5 -3.17 -17.39 -11.07
C HIS A 5 -2.00 -17.75 -10.13
N ARG A 6 -1.07 -18.60 -10.60
CA ARG A 6 0.14 -18.97 -9.83
C ARG A 6 1.11 -17.79 -9.67
N ILE A 7 1.23 -16.92 -10.67
CA ILE A 7 2.10 -15.73 -10.60
C ILE A 7 1.55 -14.73 -9.59
N THR A 8 0.27 -14.34 -9.71
CA THR A 8 -0.32 -13.33 -8.83
C THR A 8 -0.31 -13.77 -7.37
N ARG A 9 -0.54 -15.05 -7.11
CA ARG A 9 -0.43 -15.62 -5.76
C ARG A 9 1.01 -15.63 -5.25
N ARG A 10 2.00 -15.92 -6.10
CA ARG A 10 3.41 -15.86 -5.72
C ARG A 10 3.83 -14.43 -5.40
N LEU A 11 3.40 -13.45 -6.19
CA LEU A 11 3.64 -12.02 -5.93
C LEU A 11 3.00 -11.58 -4.61
N GLY A 12 1.72 -11.93 -4.38
CA GLY A 12 1.06 -11.68 -3.10
C GLY A 12 1.80 -12.30 -1.92
N THR A 13 2.37 -13.50 -2.11
CA THR A 13 3.23 -14.15 -1.10
C THR A 13 4.51 -13.36 -0.83
N ILE A 14 5.24 -12.94 -1.88
CA ILE A 14 6.48 -12.17 -1.76
C ILE A 14 6.23 -10.86 -1.01
N VAL A 15 5.15 -10.15 -1.36
CA VAL A 15 4.80 -8.87 -0.75
C VAL A 15 4.33 -9.05 0.70
N ARG A 16 3.60 -10.13 1.01
CA ARG A 16 3.24 -10.48 2.38
C ARG A 16 4.49 -10.72 3.25
N GLU A 17 5.40 -11.56 2.79
CA GLU A 17 6.64 -11.86 3.52
C GLU A 17 7.49 -10.60 3.73
N ALA A 18 7.54 -9.70 2.74
CA ALA A 18 8.19 -8.39 2.87
C ALA A 18 7.56 -7.57 4.01
N SER A 19 6.23 -7.54 4.06
CA SER A 19 5.49 -6.78 5.09
C SER A 19 5.67 -7.33 6.49
N GLU A 20 5.64 -8.65 6.66
CA GLU A 20 5.83 -9.31 7.96
C GLU A 20 7.24 -9.04 8.50
N GLU A 21 8.27 -9.15 7.66
CA GLU A 21 9.66 -8.85 8.03
C GLU A 21 9.84 -7.39 8.46
N VAL A 22 9.35 -6.44 7.66
CA VAL A 22 9.52 -4.99 7.94
C VAL A 22 8.79 -4.59 9.21
N VAL A 23 7.53 -4.99 9.35
CA VAL A 23 6.72 -4.64 10.51
C VAL A 23 7.35 -5.18 11.79
N GLN A 24 7.77 -6.45 11.79
CA GLN A 24 8.41 -7.04 12.97
C GLN A 24 9.70 -6.29 13.31
N ARG A 25 10.57 -6.06 12.32
CA ARG A 25 11.86 -5.36 12.49
C ARG A 25 11.69 -3.96 13.06
N ILE A 26 10.77 -3.16 12.51
CA ILE A 26 10.59 -1.77 12.92
C ILE A 26 9.90 -1.68 14.28
N LEU A 27 8.89 -2.50 14.54
CA LEU A 27 8.22 -2.49 15.85
C LEU A 27 9.18 -2.92 16.97
N ASP A 28 10.10 -3.84 16.72
CA ASP A 28 11.10 -4.25 17.71
C ASP A 28 12.14 -3.15 18.00
N ILE A 29 12.55 -2.40 16.99
CA ILE A 29 13.42 -1.21 17.18
C ILE A 29 12.70 -0.15 18.04
N TYR A 30 11.42 0.08 17.78
CA TYR A 30 10.66 1.11 18.48
C TYR A 30 10.23 0.75 19.90
N LYS A 31 10.10 -0.55 20.25
CA LYS A 31 9.86 -0.99 21.64
C LYS A 31 10.92 -0.49 22.64
N GLY A 32 12.11 -0.09 22.17
CA GLY A 32 13.20 0.40 23.02
C GLY A 32 13.32 1.91 23.21
N ASN A 33 12.64 2.76 22.42
CA ASN A 33 13.05 4.18 22.26
C ASN A 33 11.92 5.23 22.16
N ILE A 34 10.72 4.97 22.68
CA ILE A 34 9.59 5.89 22.50
C ILE A 34 9.67 7.12 23.43
N ARG A 35 9.86 8.33 22.87
CA ARG A 35 9.67 9.62 23.54
C ARG A 35 8.86 10.57 22.66
N GLY A 36 7.74 11.11 23.15
CA GLY A 36 6.87 12.03 22.41
C GLY A 36 5.39 11.88 22.75
N ARG A 37 4.52 12.66 22.08
CA ARG A 37 3.05 12.45 22.13
C ARG A 37 2.69 11.25 21.26
N GLU A 38 1.74 10.44 21.73
CA GLU A 38 1.34 9.18 21.07
C GLU A 38 0.97 9.37 19.59
N GLU A 39 0.26 10.46 19.24
CA GLU A 39 -0.09 10.80 17.86
C GLU A 39 1.15 11.04 16.97
N ASP A 40 2.14 11.78 17.48
CA ASP A 40 3.36 12.12 16.73
C ASP A 40 4.25 10.89 16.51
N ILE A 41 4.37 10.04 17.54
CA ILE A 41 5.08 8.76 17.47
C ILE A 41 4.42 7.81 16.45
N THR A 42 3.09 7.73 16.48
CA THR A 42 2.30 6.86 15.59
C THR A 42 2.46 7.30 14.13
N ALA A 43 2.47 8.60 13.87
CA ALA A 43 2.69 9.13 12.53
C ALA A 43 4.12 8.85 12.02
N GLN A 44 5.14 9.11 12.84
CA GLN A 44 6.54 8.81 12.50
C GLN A 44 6.74 7.32 12.24
N LEU A 45 6.23 6.47 13.13
CA LEU A 45 6.30 5.01 12.99
C LEU A 45 5.60 4.53 11.71
N GLY A 46 4.43 5.08 11.39
CA GLY A 46 3.73 4.79 10.14
C GLY A 46 4.56 5.16 8.91
N SER A 47 5.20 6.32 8.92
CA SER A 47 6.09 6.77 7.83
C SER A 47 7.29 5.84 7.67
N GLU A 48 7.98 5.50 8.76
CA GLU A 48 9.13 4.59 8.77
C GLU A 48 8.77 3.18 8.25
N ILE A 49 7.64 2.62 8.72
CA ILE A 49 7.15 1.32 8.21
C ILE A 49 6.89 1.43 6.71
N THR A 50 6.24 2.50 6.24
CA THR A 50 5.93 2.70 4.82
C THR A 50 7.20 2.73 3.97
N ILE A 51 8.21 3.50 4.40
CA ILE A 51 9.49 3.65 3.67
C ILE A 51 10.20 2.29 3.58
N HIS A 52 10.36 1.61 4.71
CA HIS A 52 11.04 0.31 4.71
C HIS A 52 10.25 -0.77 3.97
N LEU A 53 8.91 -0.68 3.95
CA LEU A 53 8.06 -1.59 3.21
C LEU A 53 8.27 -1.46 1.70
N ILE A 54 8.25 -0.23 1.17
CA ILE A 54 8.46 -0.02 -0.28
C ILE A 54 9.88 -0.39 -0.70
N GLU A 55 10.87 -0.17 0.16
CA GLU A 55 12.26 -0.60 -0.07
C GLU A 55 12.39 -2.12 -0.09
N GLU A 56 11.76 -2.83 0.85
CA GLU A 56 11.81 -4.30 0.90
C GLU A 56 11.04 -4.93 -0.26
N ILE A 57 9.90 -4.35 -0.67
CA ILE A 57 9.19 -4.78 -1.89
C ILE A 57 10.09 -4.58 -3.11
N LYS A 58 10.74 -3.41 -3.25
CA LYS A 58 11.69 -3.16 -4.35
C LYS A 58 12.81 -4.19 -4.34
N LYS A 59 13.46 -4.40 -3.19
CA LYS A 59 14.56 -5.37 -3.05
C LYS A 59 14.16 -6.80 -3.46
N ARG A 60 12.92 -7.20 -3.23
CA ARG A 60 12.42 -8.55 -3.51
C ARG A 60 11.82 -8.74 -4.90
N LEU A 61 11.50 -7.67 -5.63
CA LEU A 61 10.83 -7.74 -6.93
C LEU A 61 11.63 -7.09 -8.07
N ASP A 62 12.52 -6.14 -7.79
CA ASP A 62 13.27 -5.43 -8.84
C ASP A 62 14.25 -6.36 -9.54
N GLY A 63 14.09 -6.53 -10.86
CA GLY A 63 14.87 -7.45 -11.67
C GLY A 63 14.39 -8.90 -11.64
N GLU A 64 13.39 -9.25 -10.82
CA GLU A 64 12.87 -10.62 -10.76
C GLU A 64 12.12 -11.00 -12.04
N GLU A 65 12.24 -12.28 -12.41
CA GLU A 65 11.50 -12.86 -13.53
C GLU A 65 10.68 -14.07 -13.07
N LEU A 66 9.37 -13.98 -13.20
CA LEU A 66 8.44 -15.03 -12.79
C LEU A 66 7.60 -15.48 -13.98
N ASN A 67 7.85 -16.70 -14.47
CA ASN A 67 7.11 -17.32 -15.58
C ASN A 67 7.01 -16.42 -16.83
N GLY A 68 8.11 -15.80 -17.25
CA GLY A 68 8.18 -14.91 -18.42
C GLY A 68 7.66 -13.49 -18.19
N VAL A 69 7.38 -13.12 -16.94
CA VAL A 69 7.07 -11.74 -16.54
C VAL A 69 8.28 -11.18 -15.81
N LYS A 70 8.92 -10.17 -16.41
CA LYS A 70 10.01 -9.42 -15.77
C LYS A 70 9.44 -8.25 -14.99
N PHE A 71 9.91 -8.06 -13.76
CA PHE A 71 9.53 -6.95 -12.89
C PHE A 71 10.69 -5.94 -12.79
N ASP A 72 10.39 -4.67 -12.99
CA ASP A 72 11.29 -3.55 -12.67
C ASP A 72 10.55 -2.64 -11.66
N VAL A 73 11.18 -2.31 -10.54
CA VAL A 73 10.53 -1.58 -9.44
C VAL A 73 11.26 -0.27 -9.16
N TYR A 74 10.51 0.83 -9.14
CA TYR A 74 11.03 2.16 -8.85
C TYR A 74 10.30 2.75 -7.64
N THR A 75 11.01 3.53 -6.84
CA THR A 75 10.43 4.22 -5.69
C THR A 75 10.74 5.70 -5.76
N TYR A 76 9.82 6.51 -5.24
CA TYR A 76 10.02 7.94 -5.04
C TYR A 76 9.61 8.33 -3.63
N LYS A 77 10.39 9.20 -3.01
CA LYS A 77 10.11 9.80 -1.69
C LYS A 77 10.25 11.32 -1.79
N LYS A 78 9.19 12.06 -1.44
CA LYS A 78 9.20 13.52 -1.38
C LYS A 78 10.10 13.96 -0.22
N LYS A 79 11.00 14.92 -0.46
CA LYS A 79 11.98 15.39 0.54
C LYS A 79 11.41 16.34 1.60
N LYS A 80 10.23 16.91 1.38
CA LYS A 80 9.54 17.81 2.31
C LYS A 80 8.10 17.33 2.50
N GLU A 81 7.74 17.01 3.74
CA GLU A 81 6.37 16.70 4.14
C GLU A 81 5.51 17.97 4.00
N GLU A 82 4.67 18.01 2.98
CA GLU A 82 3.51 18.91 2.97
C GLU A 82 2.28 18.04 3.15
N LYS A 83 1.59 18.17 4.29
CA LYS A 83 0.36 17.43 4.65
C LYS A 83 -0.86 17.91 3.84
N LEU A 84 -0.74 17.95 2.51
CA LEU A 84 -1.81 18.48 1.65
C LEU A 84 -2.80 17.41 1.18
N THR A 85 -2.43 16.12 1.15
CA THR A 85 -3.36 15.01 0.88
C THR A 85 -3.48 14.07 2.06
N GLY A 86 -4.65 13.45 2.17
CA GLY A 86 -4.93 12.42 3.17
C GLY A 86 -4.34 11.05 2.86
N ALA A 87 -3.35 10.97 1.95
CA ALA A 87 -2.64 9.76 1.54
C ALA A 87 -1.13 9.96 1.71
N ASP A 88 -0.45 8.92 2.17
CA ASP A 88 1.00 8.88 2.39
C ASP A 88 1.74 8.13 1.27
N LEU A 89 1.03 7.25 0.56
CA LEU A 89 1.58 6.34 -0.43
C LEU A 89 0.66 6.27 -1.65
N ALA A 90 1.26 6.19 -2.84
CA ALA A 90 0.59 5.70 -4.03
C ALA A 90 1.31 4.47 -4.57
N GLY A 91 0.55 3.44 -4.93
CA GLY A 91 1.06 2.29 -5.66
C GLY A 91 0.64 2.36 -7.12
N VAL A 92 1.59 2.21 -8.04
CA VAL A 92 1.35 2.25 -9.49
C VAL A 92 1.85 0.95 -10.10
N LEU A 93 1.02 0.34 -10.94
CA LEU A 93 1.37 -0.86 -11.72
C LEU A 93 1.24 -0.54 -13.20
N GLU A 94 2.36 -0.56 -13.92
CA GLU A 94 2.39 -0.59 -15.39
C GLU A 94 2.57 -2.03 -15.85
N ILE A 95 1.74 -2.44 -16.81
CA ILE A 95 1.84 -3.74 -17.47
C ILE A 95 2.13 -3.46 -18.94
N GLU A 96 3.24 -3.99 -19.43
CA GLU A 96 3.65 -3.92 -20.83
C GLU A 96 3.55 -5.32 -21.45
N VAL A 97 2.70 -5.47 -22.47
CA VAL A 97 2.50 -6.72 -23.21
C VAL A 97 2.69 -6.45 -24.69
N ASN A 98 3.71 -7.05 -25.30
CA ASN A 98 4.02 -6.88 -26.73
C ASN A 98 4.06 -5.39 -27.15
N GLY A 99 4.71 -4.56 -26.32
CA GLY A 99 4.84 -3.11 -26.53
C GLY A 99 3.58 -2.27 -26.22
N LYS A 100 2.44 -2.89 -25.90
CA LYS A 100 1.24 -2.18 -25.43
C LYS A 100 1.30 -2.00 -23.92
N LYS A 101 1.11 -0.77 -23.46
CA LYS A 101 1.18 -0.40 -22.04
C LYS A 101 -0.21 -0.11 -21.48
N THR A 102 -0.48 -0.60 -20.29
CA THR A 102 -1.61 -0.20 -19.45
C THR A 102 -1.10 0.08 -18.05
N SER A 103 -1.68 1.07 -17.37
CA SER A 103 -1.32 1.43 -16.00
C SER A 103 -2.55 1.53 -15.13
N LYS A 104 -2.38 1.26 -13.84
CA LYS A 104 -3.37 1.54 -12.80
C LYS A 104 -2.70 1.95 -11.50
N ALA A 105 -3.39 2.72 -10.67
CA ALA A 105 -2.85 3.23 -9.43
C ALA A 105 -3.88 3.17 -8.30
N TYR A 106 -3.39 3.17 -7.06
CA TYR A 106 -4.22 3.34 -5.86
C TYR A 106 -3.58 4.38 -4.95
N LEU A 107 -4.39 4.97 -4.07
CA LEU A 107 -3.92 5.80 -2.96
C LEU A 107 -4.04 5.05 -1.64
N ALA A 108 -3.07 5.23 -0.75
CA ALA A 108 -3.08 4.61 0.56
C ALA A 108 -2.64 5.59 1.66
N GLN A 109 -3.35 5.52 2.79
CA GLN A 109 -2.99 6.21 4.02
C GLN A 109 -2.55 5.20 5.07
N ALA A 110 -1.37 5.40 5.65
CA ALA A 110 -0.86 4.53 6.71
C ALA A 110 -1.51 4.88 8.06
N LYS A 111 -1.81 3.85 8.85
CA LYS A 111 -2.21 3.96 10.27
C LYS A 111 -1.57 2.86 11.08
N VAL A 112 -0.90 3.22 12.18
CA VAL A 112 -0.47 2.23 13.17
C VAL A 112 -1.66 1.93 14.07
N CYS A 113 -2.02 0.66 14.17
CA CYS A 113 -3.24 0.19 14.84
C CYS A 113 -2.91 -0.95 15.80
N GLN A 114 -3.80 -1.13 16.78
CA GLN A 114 -3.69 -2.18 17.79
C GLN A 114 -4.64 -3.32 17.47
N ILE A 115 -4.22 -4.54 17.77
CA ILE A 115 -5.12 -5.71 17.78
C ILE A 115 -5.76 -5.76 19.15
N LYS A 116 -7.09 -5.60 19.21
CA LYS A 116 -7.84 -5.60 20.47
C LYS A 116 -8.15 -7.01 20.94
N ARG A 117 -8.50 -7.89 20.01
CA ARG A 117 -8.83 -9.31 20.23
C ARG A 117 -8.81 -10.06 18.92
N GLU A 118 -9.07 -11.35 18.99
CA GLU A 118 -9.49 -12.16 17.84
C GLU A 118 -11.01 -12.33 17.86
N ASP A 119 -11.62 -12.44 16.68
CA ASP A 119 -13.03 -12.79 16.54
C ASP A 119 -13.27 -14.29 16.76
N ARG A 120 -14.51 -14.75 16.54
CA ARG A 120 -14.89 -16.15 16.78
C ARG A 120 -14.20 -17.16 15.86
N VAL A 121 -13.62 -16.72 14.74
CA VAL A 121 -12.94 -17.58 13.76
C VAL A 121 -11.44 -17.34 13.75
N GLY A 122 -10.91 -16.57 14.70
CA GLY A 122 -9.47 -16.32 14.88
C GLY A 122 -8.93 -15.14 14.07
N ASN A 123 -9.78 -14.33 13.45
CA ASN A 123 -9.33 -13.13 12.74
C ASN A 123 -9.08 -11.97 13.71
N PRO A 124 -8.02 -11.17 13.53
CA PRO A 124 -7.75 -10.04 14.41
C PRO A 124 -8.76 -8.91 14.23
N VAL A 125 -9.32 -8.44 15.35
CA VAL A 125 -10.09 -7.20 15.45
C VAL A 125 -9.11 -6.05 15.69
N ILE A 126 -8.97 -5.20 14.68
CA ILE A 126 -7.98 -4.12 14.60
C ILE A 126 -8.68 -2.80 14.89
N TYR A 127 -8.05 -2.00 15.73
CA TYR A 127 -8.54 -0.69 16.13
C TYR A 127 -7.45 0.38 16.05
N CYS A 128 -7.80 1.53 15.49
CA CYS A 128 -7.02 2.76 15.62
C CYS A 128 -7.96 3.97 15.65
N TYR A 129 -7.57 4.97 16.42
CA TYR A 129 -8.23 6.26 16.48
C TYR A 129 -7.31 7.31 15.85
N ASP A 130 -7.88 8.17 15.02
CA ASP A 130 -7.24 9.37 14.53
C ASP A 130 -8.33 10.36 14.11
N LYS A 131 -8.29 11.55 14.71
CA LYS A 131 -9.23 12.64 14.49
C LYS A 131 -9.39 13.05 13.02
N ASN A 132 -8.42 12.72 12.17
CA ASN A 132 -8.41 13.07 10.75
C ASN A 132 -8.86 11.93 9.83
N ILE A 133 -9.17 10.73 10.33
CA ILE A 133 -9.48 9.56 9.47
C ILE A 133 -10.56 9.85 8.42
N ASN A 134 -11.69 10.46 8.81
CA ASN A 134 -12.76 10.76 7.85
C ASN A 134 -12.37 11.82 6.82
N ASP A 135 -11.66 12.86 7.25
CA ASP A 135 -11.16 13.90 6.36
C ASP A 135 -10.14 13.32 5.36
N GLN A 136 -9.24 12.46 5.83
CA GLN A 136 -8.29 11.75 4.99
C GLN A 136 -9.00 10.84 3.98
N ALA A 137 -9.96 10.03 4.45
CA ALA A 137 -10.76 9.17 3.58
C ALA A 137 -11.47 9.99 2.49
N SER A 138 -12.15 11.07 2.89
CA SER A 138 -12.86 11.97 1.96
C SER A 138 -11.91 12.61 0.94
N LYS A 139 -10.75 13.09 1.38
CA LYS A 139 -9.73 13.68 0.50
C LYS A 139 -9.19 12.68 -0.52
N MET A 140 -8.93 11.44 -0.12
CA MET A 140 -8.49 10.39 -1.04
C MET A 140 -9.61 10.02 -2.02
N LEU A 141 -10.84 9.86 -1.54
CA LEU A 141 -12.00 9.48 -2.37
C LEU A 141 -12.41 10.55 -3.38
N ASN A 142 -12.13 11.83 -3.08
CA ASN A 142 -12.30 12.92 -4.05
C ASN A 142 -11.33 12.82 -5.24
N ILE A 143 -10.25 12.05 -5.11
CA ILE A 143 -9.28 11.80 -6.18
C ILE A 143 -9.64 10.50 -6.90
N THR A 144 -9.81 9.40 -6.16
CA THR A 144 -10.09 8.09 -6.73
C THR A 144 -10.87 7.19 -5.76
N SER A 145 -11.75 6.35 -6.30
CA SER A 145 -12.42 5.30 -5.53
C SER A 145 -11.47 4.20 -5.05
N ASP A 146 -10.33 3.99 -5.73
CA ASP A 146 -9.29 3.05 -5.35
C ASP A 146 -8.36 3.66 -4.29
N SER A 147 -8.96 4.03 -3.17
CA SER A 147 -8.31 4.63 -2.00
C SER A 147 -8.44 3.71 -0.81
N PHE A 148 -7.36 3.55 -0.03
CA PHE A 148 -7.28 2.54 1.02
C PHE A 148 -6.60 3.07 2.29
N PHE A 149 -6.86 2.43 3.42
CA PHE A 149 -6.01 2.56 4.61
C PHE A 149 -5.17 1.29 4.78
N PHE A 150 -3.89 1.48 5.03
CA PHE A 150 -2.96 0.42 5.40
C PHE A 150 -2.80 0.44 6.92
N LEU A 151 -3.34 -0.58 7.58
CA LEU A 151 -3.35 -0.75 9.03
C LEU A 151 -2.15 -1.58 9.44
N TYR A 152 -1.15 -0.93 10.03
CA TYR A 152 0.06 -1.55 10.53
C TYR A 152 -0.16 -2.05 11.94
N THR A 153 0.03 -3.35 12.15
CA THR A 153 -0.16 -4.00 13.45
C THR A 153 1.03 -4.90 13.76
N LYS A 154 1.15 -5.38 15.00
CA LYS A 154 2.19 -6.36 15.35
C LYS A 154 2.11 -7.71 14.63
N GLN A 155 0.99 -8.03 13.96
CA GLN A 155 0.83 -9.29 13.21
C GLN A 155 0.98 -9.10 11.70
N GLY A 156 1.20 -7.88 11.22
CA GLY A 156 1.32 -7.57 9.80
C GLY A 156 0.47 -6.39 9.37
N ILE A 157 0.30 -6.27 8.06
CA ILE A 157 -0.41 -5.15 7.40
C ILE A 157 -1.77 -5.64 6.89
N TYR A 158 -2.79 -4.88 7.22
CA TYR A 158 -4.16 -5.10 6.76
C TYR A 158 -4.64 -3.91 5.94
N VAL A 159 -5.49 -4.16 4.96
CA VAL A 159 -5.93 -3.14 4.00
C VAL A 159 -7.45 -3.05 4.02
N ILE A 160 -7.95 -1.83 4.18
CA ILE A 160 -9.38 -1.52 4.18
C ILE A 160 -9.69 -0.44 3.14
N PRO A 161 -10.79 -0.56 2.37
CA PRO A 161 -11.23 0.50 1.46
C PRO A 161 -11.58 1.78 2.21
N ALA A 162 -11.11 2.93 1.72
CA ALA A 162 -11.41 4.23 2.32
C ALA A 162 -12.91 4.55 2.29
N ILE A 163 -13.65 4.02 1.32
CA ILE A 163 -15.11 4.19 1.23
C ILE A 163 -15.84 3.56 2.41
N GLU A 164 -15.41 2.38 2.87
CA GLU A 164 -15.98 1.72 4.05
C GLU A 164 -15.70 2.56 5.30
N VAL A 165 -14.46 3.01 5.47
CA VAL A 165 -14.07 3.87 6.59
C VAL A 165 -14.87 5.17 6.60
N CYS A 166 -14.96 5.85 5.46
CA CYS A 166 -15.71 7.10 5.33
C CYS A 166 -17.20 6.92 5.66
N SER A 167 -17.78 5.76 5.29
CA SER A 167 -19.20 5.47 5.56
C SER A 167 -19.53 5.34 7.04
N THR A 168 -18.55 4.99 7.89
CA THR A 168 -18.77 4.87 9.34
C THR A 168 -19.05 6.20 10.01
N CYS A 169 -18.59 7.32 9.42
CA CYS A 169 -18.61 8.65 10.01
C CYS A 169 -17.95 8.72 11.41
N LYS A 170 -17.04 7.79 11.72
CA LYS A 170 -16.30 7.71 13.01
C LYS A 170 -14.84 8.08 12.81
N ASN A 171 -14.24 8.77 13.78
CA ASN A 171 -12.80 9.11 13.75
C ASN A 171 -11.91 7.93 14.19
N SER A 172 -12.33 6.72 13.83
CA SER A 172 -11.67 5.48 14.17
C SER A 172 -11.96 4.43 13.10
N ILE A 173 -11.04 3.49 12.97
CA ILE A 173 -11.24 2.27 12.19
C ILE A 173 -11.38 1.14 13.20
N ASN A 174 -12.48 0.40 13.12
CA ASN A 174 -12.71 -0.84 13.87
C ASN A 174 -13.11 -1.94 12.89
N THR A 175 -12.24 -2.94 12.71
CA THR A 175 -12.48 -4.02 11.73
C THR A 175 -13.51 -5.05 12.18
N GLU A 176 -14.09 -4.90 13.38
CA GLU A 176 -15.27 -5.70 13.74
C GLU A 176 -16.48 -5.41 12.83
N GLU A 177 -16.59 -4.18 12.34
CA GLU A 177 -17.72 -3.71 11.52
C GLU A 177 -17.36 -3.60 10.04
N LEU A 178 -16.11 -3.89 9.65
CA LEU A 178 -15.56 -3.53 8.34
C LEU A 178 -14.83 -4.70 7.71
N HIS A 179 -14.91 -4.82 6.38
CA HIS A 179 -14.17 -5.83 5.65
C HIS A 179 -12.73 -5.38 5.44
N TYR A 180 -11.78 -6.30 5.55
CA TYR A 180 -10.39 -6.02 5.30
C TYR A 180 -9.69 -7.20 4.61
N HIS A 181 -8.61 -6.89 3.91
CA HIS A 181 -7.74 -7.87 3.28
C HIS A 181 -6.40 -7.90 4.02
N THR A 182 -5.72 -9.05 3.98
CA THR A 182 -4.29 -9.06 4.27
C THR A 182 -3.53 -8.38 3.13
N PHE A 183 -2.37 -7.82 3.43
CA PHE A 183 -1.55 -7.12 2.43
C PHE A 183 -1.20 -7.98 1.20
N GLY A 184 -0.93 -9.26 1.40
CA GLY A 184 -0.66 -10.20 0.31
C GLY A 184 -1.87 -10.41 -0.60
N VAL A 185 -3.08 -10.53 -0.03
CA VAL A 185 -4.33 -10.66 -0.80
C VAL A 185 -4.62 -9.39 -1.59
N PHE A 186 -4.45 -8.21 -0.96
CA PHE A 186 -4.60 -6.93 -1.64
C PHE A 186 -3.68 -6.82 -2.86
N TYR A 187 -2.38 -7.17 -2.73
CA TYR A 187 -1.47 -7.13 -3.87
C TYR A 187 -1.79 -8.20 -4.91
N GLU A 188 -2.26 -9.38 -4.51
CA GLU A 188 -2.75 -10.37 -5.47
C GLU A 188 -3.91 -9.82 -6.32
N GLU A 189 -4.87 -9.12 -5.71
CA GLU A 189 -5.99 -8.46 -6.38
C GLU A 189 -5.52 -7.28 -7.25
N PHE A 190 -4.57 -6.48 -6.76
CA PHE A 190 -3.93 -5.42 -7.52
C PHE A 190 -3.23 -5.98 -8.77
N PHE A 191 -2.45 -7.05 -8.67
CA PHE A 191 -1.83 -7.68 -9.84
C PHE A 191 -2.85 -8.32 -10.80
N LYS A 192 -4.01 -8.76 -10.31
CA LYS A 192 -5.13 -9.25 -11.13
C LYS A 192 -5.96 -8.15 -11.79
N CYS A 193 -5.70 -6.89 -11.48
CA CYS A 193 -6.51 -5.74 -11.94
C CYS A 193 -7.94 -5.71 -11.36
N PHE A 194 -8.16 -6.29 -10.18
CA PHE A 194 -9.43 -6.10 -9.46
C PHE A 194 -9.43 -4.80 -8.64
N VAL A 195 -8.25 -4.34 -8.25
CA VAL A 195 -8.02 -3.06 -7.56
C VAL A 195 -7.18 -2.16 -8.46
N GLY A 196 -7.46 -0.86 -8.42
CA GLY A 196 -6.65 0.20 -9.01
C GLY A 196 -7.34 0.93 -10.15
N ASP A 197 -7.19 2.25 -10.14
CA ASP A 197 -7.80 3.18 -11.08
C ASP A 197 -6.83 3.52 -12.20
N HIS A 198 -7.26 3.35 -13.44
CA HIS A 198 -6.48 3.66 -14.63
C HIS A 198 -6.44 5.17 -14.94
N LYS A 199 -7.38 5.95 -14.40
CA LYS A 199 -7.51 7.39 -14.68
C LYS A 199 -6.42 8.21 -14.01
N ILE A 200 -5.93 7.74 -12.87
CA ILE A 200 -4.88 8.41 -12.07
C ILE A 200 -3.52 7.70 -12.20
N ALA A 201 -3.32 6.90 -13.24
CA ALA A 201 -2.15 6.02 -13.34
C ALA A 201 -1.18 6.48 -14.43
N PRO A 202 -0.11 7.21 -14.08
CA PRO A 202 0.87 7.67 -15.07
C PRO A 202 1.66 6.48 -15.63
N ILE A 203 2.11 6.62 -16.88
CA ILE A 203 3.13 5.76 -17.47
C ILE A 203 4.49 6.34 -17.09
N TYR A 204 5.31 5.55 -16.39
CA TYR A 204 6.66 5.97 -16.02
C TYR A 204 7.56 6.06 -17.25
N LYS A 205 8.19 7.23 -17.39
CA LYS A 205 9.22 7.48 -18.39
C LYS A 205 10.58 7.71 -17.74
N ASP A 206 10.56 8.40 -16.60
CA ASP A 206 11.74 8.80 -15.85
C ASP A 206 11.36 9.22 -14.42
N VAL A 207 12.38 9.41 -13.57
CA VAL A 207 12.22 9.84 -12.17
C VAL A 207 11.40 11.14 -12.06
N LYS A 208 11.50 12.04 -13.04
CA LYS A 208 10.73 13.29 -13.05
C LYS A 208 9.23 13.02 -13.12
N THR A 209 8.82 12.02 -13.90
CA THR A 209 7.42 11.61 -14.02
C THR A 209 6.83 11.13 -12.68
N LEU A 210 7.60 10.37 -11.86
CA LEU A 210 7.15 9.99 -10.52
C LEU A 210 7.09 11.17 -9.57
N ALA A 211 8.04 12.11 -9.67
CA ALA A 211 8.03 13.32 -8.87
C ALA A 211 6.79 14.18 -9.19
N THR A 212 6.48 14.38 -10.48
CA THR A 212 5.27 15.09 -10.92
C THR A 212 4.01 14.40 -10.43
N PHE A 213 3.94 13.06 -10.52
CA PHE A 213 2.82 12.29 -9.98
C PHE A 213 2.67 12.46 -8.47
N ALA A 214 3.77 12.36 -7.71
CA ALA A 214 3.77 12.58 -6.27
C ALA A 214 3.32 13.99 -5.91
N GLU A 215 3.68 15.01 -6.71
CA GLU A 215 3.24 16.39 -6.54
C GLU A 215 1.77 16.60 -6.90
N GLU A 216 1.29 16.02 -8.01
CA GLU A 216 -0.10 16.12 -8.50
C GLU A 216 -1.08 15.52 -7.49
N TYR A 217 -0.78 14.31 -7.01
CA TYR A 217 -1.61 13.58 -6.05
C TYR A 217 -1.15 13.80 -4.60
N LYS A 218 -0.20 14.72 -4.39
CA LYS A 218 0.41 15.18 -3.13
C LYS A 218 0.85 14.08 -2.16
N VAL A 219 1.10 12.86 -2.64
CA VAL A 219 1.58 11.74 -1.84
C VAL A 219 3.05 11.87 -1.47
N ASN A 220 3.42 11.37 -0.30
CA ASN A 220 4.81 11.41 0.17
C ASN A 220 5.68 10.33 -0.47
N ASN A 221 5.09 9.17 -0.77
CA ASN A 221 5.79 8.01 -1.29
C ASN A 221 5.08 7.47 -2.53
N VAL A 222 5.86 6.98 -3.49
CA VAL A 222 5.35 6.26 -4.66
C VAL A 222 6.11 4.95 -4.80
N LEU A 223 5.36 3.85 -4.91
CA LEU A 223 5.86 2.55 -5.32
C LEU A 223 5.39 2.30 -6.75
N TYR A 224 6.33 2.22 -7.69
CA TYR A 224 6.05 1.95 -9.08
C TYR A 224 6.55 0.56 -9.46
N ILE A 225 5.66 -0.28 -9.98
CA ILE A 225 5.99 -1.63 -10.43
C ILE A 225 5.70 -1.72 -11.93
N LYS A 226 6.74 -2.02 -12.71
CA LYS A 226 6.61 -2.35 -14.13
C LYS A 226 6.65 -3.86 -14.31
N ALA A 227 5.61 -4.43 -14.90
CA ALA A 227 5.56 -5.84 -15.31
C ALA A 227 5.65 -5.93 -16.84
N THR A 228 6.75 -6.48 -17.35
CA THR A 228 6.95 -6.67 -18.80
C THR A 228 6.75 -8.13 -19.17
N ILE A 229 5.82 -8.39 -20.09
CA ILE A 229 5.52 -9.72 -20.61
C ILE A 229 6.00 -9.78 -22.05
N LYS A 230 7.02 -10.61 -22.30
CA LYS A 230 7.45 -10.96 -23.66
C LYS A 230 6.75 -12.25 -24.04
N ASN A 231 5.98 -12.24 -25.12
CA ASN A 231 5.61 -13.50 -25.75
C ASN A 231 6.85 -14.04 -26.46
N ASP A 232 7.41 -15.12 -25.95
CA ASP A 232 8.12 -16.04 -26.83
C ASP A 232 7.06 -16.60 -27.78
N GLY A 233 7.28 -16.40 -29.09
CA GLY A 233 6.33 -16.71 -30.17
C GLY A 233 5.85 -18.16 -30.16
#